data_AF-A0A225UXM9-F1
#
_entry.id   AF-A0A225UXM9-F1
#
_cell.length_a   1.000
_cell.length_b   1.000
_cell.length_c   1.000
_cell.angle_alpha   90.00
_cell.angle_beta   90.00
_cell.angle_gamma   90.00
#
_symmetry.space_group_name_H-M   'P 1'
#
loop_
_entity.id
_entity.type
_entity.pdbx_description
1 polymer ?
#
loop_
_entity_poly.entity_id
_entity_poly.type
_entity_poly.pdbx_seq_one_letter_code
_entity_poly.pdbx_strand_id
1 'polypeptide(L)'
;MTASVAGRRNKEADATFGPKYSTLNRTVHPAFRTVADWVTLAVEVGRSQSWRSLVETAEWWCDYSGVQYILLLKISPTGIQMQYALYDIAVLGPLPAPTTTGTFRRNTAEPVNVSFDMHRILSIPQGHTLPLGVNPIAVVDLRIVMNLVIRSLG
;
A
#
# COMPACT_ATOMS: atom_id res chain seq x y z
N MET A 1 5.11 -6.02 11.56
CA MET A 1 6.30 -6.46 10.81
C MET A 1 7.16 -5.23 10.68
N THR A 2 8.42 -5.35 11.09
CA THR A 2 9.36 -4.24 11.04
C THR A 2 10.21 -4.32 9.78
N ALA A 3 10.08 -3.32 8.92
CA ALA A 3 10.85 -3.17 7.69
C ALA A 3 12.15 -2.40 7.94
N SER A 4 13.21 -2.80 7.24
CA SER A 4 14.56 -2.22 7.40
C SER A 4 15.18 -1.87 6.05
N VAL A 5 15.69 -0.66 5.89
CA VAL A 5 16.50 -0.22 4.75
C VAL A 5 17.87 0.19 5.28
N ALA A 6 18.95 -0.21 4.60
CA ALA A 6 20.31 0.09 5.04
C ALA A 6 20.52 1.61 5.19
N GLY A 7 21.12 2.04 6.31
CA GLY A 7 21.34 3.46 6.59
C GLY A 7 20.09 4.26 6.98
N ARG A 8 18.92 3.61 7.13
CA ARG A 8 17.68 4.26 7.59
C ARG A 8 17.16 3.62 8.87
N ARG A 9 16.39 4.38 9.63
CA ARG A 9 15.65 3.84 10.78
C ARG A 9 14.61 2.85 10.29
N ASN A 10 14.43 1.78 11.06
CA ASN A 10 13.40 0.78 10.82
C ASN A 10 12.00 1.41 10.87
N LYS A 11 11.07 0.81 10.13
CA LYS A 11 9.71 1.33 9.99
C LYS A 11 8.68 0.22 9.98
N GLU A 12 7.51 0.51 10.53
CA GLU A 12 6.31 -0.32 10.38
C GLU A 12 5.25 0.52 9.67
N ALA A 13 4.54 -0.10 8.72
CA ALA A 13 3.35 0.49 8.11
C ALA A 13 2.10 0.03 8.87
N ASP A 14 1.02 0.81 8.78
CA ASP A 14 -0.27 0.45 9.38
C ASP A 14 -0.84 -0.83 8.77
N ALA A 15 -0.60 -1.09 7.49
CA ALA A 15 -0.79 -2.41 6.89
C ALA A 15 0.23 -2.68 5.77
N THR A 16 0.58 -3.96 5.62
CA THR A 16 1.44 -4.43 4.53
C THR A 16 0.85 -5.65 3.87
N PHE A 17 1.09 -5.78 2.57
CA PHE A 17 0.68 -6.94 1.77
C PHE A 17 1.83 -7.37 0.87
N GLY A 18 1.83 -8.66 0.55
CA GLY A 18 2.82 -9.26 -0.32
C GLY A 18 2.68 -10.77 -0.42
N PRO A 19 3.60 -11.42 -1.12
CA PRO A 19 3.60 -12.87 -1.31
C PRO A 19 3.84 -13.59 0.02
N LYS A 20 3.06 -14.63 0.29
CA LYS A 20 3.32 -15.59 1.37
C LYS A 20 4.19 -16.76 0.88
N TYR A 21 4.77 -17.53 1.80
CA TYR A 21 5.50 -18.76 1.48
C TYR A 21 4.70 -19.76 0.63
N SER A 22 3.38 -19.77 0.76
CA SER A 22 2.46 -20.60 -0.02
C SER A 22 2.10 -20.04 -1.41
N THR A 23 2.53 -18.82 -1.75
CA THR A 23 2.22 -18.20 -3.04
C THR A 23 3.01 -18.88 -4.14
N LEU A 24 2.35 -19.71 -4.94
CA LEU A 24 2.94 -20.37 -6.10
C LEU A 24 3.30 -19.34 -7.19
N ASN A 25 4.30 -19.66 -8.02
CA ASN A 25 4.75 -18.85 -9.16
C ASN A 25 5.29 -17.44 -8.84
N ARG A 26 5.50 -17.11 -7.57
CA ARG A 26 6.17 -15.85 -7.20
C ARG A 26 7.61 -15.82 -7.71
N THR A 27 8.14 -14.63 -7.96
CA THR A 27 9.55 -14.44 -8.22
C THR A 27 10.38 -14.73 -6.97
N VAL A 28 11.71 -14.73 -7.12
CA VAL A 28 12.60 -14.75 -5.97
C VAL A 28 12.40 -13.45 -5.18
N HIS A 29 12.35 -13.56 -3.86
CA HIS A 29 12.25 -12.40 -2.98
C HIS A 29 13.51 -11.53 -3.12
N PRO A 30 13.41 -10.21 -2.92
CA PRO A 30 14.58 -9.34 -3.02
C PRO A 30 15.71 -9.78 -2.08
N ALA A 31 16.96 -9.51 -2.47
CA ALA A 31 18.12 -9.81 -1.65
C ALA A 31 17.98 -9.21 -0.24
N PHE A 32 18.47 -9.93 0.76
CA PHE A 32 18.39 -9.54 2.18
C PHE A 32 16.97 -9.44 2.76
N ARG A 33 15.98 -10.06 2.11
CA ARG A 33 14.62 -10.24 2.62
C ARG A 33 14.34 -11.71 2.86
N THR A 34 13.39 -11.99 3.74
CA THR A 34 12.70 -13.29 3.73
C THR A 34 11.35 -13.10 3.04
N VAL A 35 10.66 -14.19 2.69
CA VAL A 35 9.28 -14.09 2.18
C VAL A 35 8.35 -13.51 3.24
N ALA A 36 8.63 -13.71 4.54
CA ALA A 36 7.83 -13.10 5.60
C ALA A 36 7.96 -11.57 5.65
N ASP A 37 9.09 -11.04 5.19
CA ASP A 37 9.36 -9.60 5.18
C ASP A 37 9.03 -8.97 3.82
N TRP A 38 8.55 -9.75 2.85
CA TRP A 38 8.35 -9.27 1.50
C TRP A 38 7.09 -8.40 1.38
N VAL A 39 7.30 -7.08 1.42
CA VAL A 39 6.26 -6.09 1.16
C VAL A 39 6.24 -5.71 -0.32
N THR A 40 5.10 -5.86 -0.98
CA THR A 40 4.83 -5.30 -2.32
C THR A 40 3.82 -4.15 -2.27
N LEU A 41 2.99 -4.08 -1.24
CA LEU A 41 2.10 -2.95 -0.96
C LEU A 41 2.25 -2.51 0.49
N ALA A 42 2.60 -1.24 0.68
CA ALA A 42 2.57 -0.58 1.98
C ALA A 42 1.37 0.38 2.06
N VAL A 43 0.62 0.35 3.15
CA VAL A 43 -0.51 1.23 3.43
C VAL A 43 -0.22 2.02 4.70
N GLU A 44 -0.34 3.34 4.62
CA GLU A 44 -0.01 4.26 5.70
C GLU A 44 -1.18 5.21 5.93
N VAL A 45 -1.59 5.32 7.18
CA VAL A 45 -2.84 5.94 7.61
C VAL A 45 -2.54 7.03 8.63
N GLY A 46 -2.68 8.29 8.22
CA GLY A 46 -2.44 9.44 9.08
C GLY A 46 -3.72 10.10 9.57
N ARG A 47 -3.90 10.26 10.89
CA ARG A 47 -4.96 11.11 11.47
C ARG A 47 -4.41 12.40 12.05
N SER A 48 -3.39 12.31 12.90
CA SER A 48 -2.76 13.48 13.52
C SER A 48 -1.54 13.98 12.73
N GLN A 49 -0.95 13.11 11.92
CA GLN A 49 0.19 13.42 11.06
C GLN A 49 -0.20 14.41 9.96
N SER A 50 0.73 15.26 9.55
CA SER A 50 0.57 16.12 8.37
C SER A 50 0.65 15.29 7.09
N TRP A 51 0.13 15.81 5.97
CA TRP A 51 0.30 15.17 4.67
C TRP A 51 1.78 15.02 4.31
N ARG A 52 2.61 16.04 4.57
CA ARG A 52 4.06 15.98 4.36
C ARG A 52 4.71 14.81 5.10
N SER A 53 4.32 14.55 6.34
CA SER A 53 4.86 13.43 7.11
C SER A 53 4.47 12.06 6.53
N LEU A 54 3.29 11.95 5.91
CA LEU A 54 2.89 10.75 5.16
C LEU A 54 3.71 10.60 3.87
N VAL A 55 4.02 11.71 3.18
CA VAL A 55 4.87 11.69 1.98
C VAL A 55 6.30 11.25 2.32
N GLU A 56 6.89 11.75 3.41
CA GLU A 56 8.21 11.30 3.91
C GLU A 56 8.21 9.80 4.23
N THR A 57 7.08 9.29 4.70
CA THR A 57 6.86 7.87 4.93
C THR A 57 6.80 7.08 3.61
N ALA A 58 6.17 7.62 2.56
CA ALA A 58 6.19 7.00 1.23
C ALA A 58 7.60 7.03 0.60
N GLU A 59 8.35 8.12 0.76
CA GLU A 59 9.76 8.20 0.35
C GLU A 59 10.60 7.13 1.06
N TRP A 60 10.28 6.80 2.31
CA TRP A 60 10.91 5.68 3.00
C TRP A 60 10.65 4.34 2.31
N TRP A 61 9.38 4.06 2.01
CA TRP A 61 8.97 2.82 1.34
C TRP A 61 9.46 2.71 -0.10
N CYS A 62 9.68 3.84 -0.78
CA CYS A 62 10.20 3.87 -2.15
C CYS A 62 11.64 3.32 -2.24
N ASP A 63 12.40 3.36 -1.14
CA ASP A 63 13.73 2.74 -1.04
C ASP A 63 13.68 1.29 -0.54
N TYR A 64 12.50 0.78 -0.17
CA TYR A 64 12.34 -0.60 0.24
C TYR A 64 12.23 -1.54 -0.97
N SER A 65 13.29 -2.32 -1.19
CA SER A 65 13.32 -3.31 -2.28
C SER A 65 12.15 -4.29 -2.19
N GLY A 66 11.34 -4.35 -3.25
CA GLY A 66 10.17 -5.22 -3.36
C GLY A 66 8.84 -4.46 -3.41
N VAL A 67 8.77 -3.23 -2.89
CA VAL A 67 7.56 -2.41 -2.95
C VAL A 67 7.19 -2.11 -4.40
N GLN A 68 5.92 -2.32 -4.72
CA GLN A 68 5.29 -2.05 -6.01
C GLN A 68 4.25 -0.93 -5.90
N TYR A 69 3.61 -0.83 -4.74
CA TYR A 69 2.59 0.17 -4.46
C TYR A 69 2.74 0.76 -3.06
N ILE A 70 2.44 2.05 -2.95
CA ILE A 70 2.29 2.73 -1.66
C ILE A 70 0.95 3.45 -1.67
N LEU A 71 0.10 3.19 -0.67
CA LEU A 71 -1.17 3.88 -0.50
C LEU A 71 -1.13 4.73 0.78
N LEU A 72 -1.20 6.05 0.60
CA LEU A 72 -1.36 7.00 1.70
C LEU A 72 -2.84 7.32 1.89
N LEU A 73 -3.31 7.22 3.13
CA LEU A 73 -4.64 7.60 3.56
C LEU A 73 -4.54 8.64 4.68
N LYS A 74 -5.08 9.83 4.47
CA LYS A 74 -5.11 10.90 5.46
C LYS A 74 -6.55 11.14 5.89
N ILE A 75 -6.85 10.86 7.15
CA ILE A 75 -8.17 11.11 7.73
C ILE A 75 -8.14 12.45 8.45
N SER A 76 -9.17 13.25 8.22
CA SER A 76 -9.40 14.49 8.96
C SER A 76 -9.56 14.22 10.46
N PRO A 77 -9.21 15.16 11.36
CA PRO A 77 -9.33 14.96 12.81
C PRO A 77 -10.73 14.52 13.26
N THR A 78 -11.78 15.03 12.61
CA THR A 78 -13.18 14.69 12.88
C THR A 78 -13.67 13.42 12.19
N GLY A 79 -12.85 12.78 11.36
CA GLY A 79 -13.22 11.53 10.66
C GLY A 79 -14.28 11.70 9.57
N ILE A 80 -14.50 12.92 9.08
CA ILE A 80 -15.56 13.21 8.08
C ILE A 80 -15.03 13.20 6.64
N GLN A 81 -13.73 13.41 6.47
CA GLN A 81 -13.05 13.47 5.19
C GLN A 81 -11.80 12.57 5.19
N MET A 82 -11.54 11.95 4.04
CA MET A 82 -10.32 11.22 3.74
C MET A 82 -9.71 11.77 2.46
N GLN A 83 -8.42 12.12 2.53
CA GLN A 83 -7.56 12.37 1.39
C GLN A 83 -6.72 11.11 1.13
N TYR A 84 -6.43 10.80 -0.13
CA TYR A 84 -5.63 9.63 -0.49
C TYR A 84 -4.68 9.92 -1.65
N ALA A 85 -3.60 9.13 -1.71
CA ALA A 85 -2.68 9.08 -2.84
C ALA A 85 -2.14 7.65 -3.00
N LEU A 86 -2.26 7.12 -4.21
CA LEU A 86 -1.67 5.86 -4.64
C LEU A 86 -0.44 6.16 -5.48
N TYR A 87 0.68 5.54 -5.11
CA TYR A 87 1.93 5.59 -5.86
C TYR A 87 2.20 4.23 -6.49
N ASP A 88 2.54 4.26 -7.77
CA ASP A 88 3.03 3.11 -8.51
C ASP A 88 4.56 3.15 -8.57
N ILE A 89 5.21 2.15 -7.98
CA ILE A 89 6.65 2.09 -7.84
C ILE A 89 7.21 1.13 -8.87
N ALA A 90 7.76 1.70 -9.95
CA ALA A 90 8.42 0.95 -11.02
C ALA A 90 9.92 0.77 -10.78
N VAL A 91 10.56 1.73 -10.12
CA VAL A 91 12.01 1.75 -9.85
C VAL A 91 12.24 2.29 -8.44
N LEU A 92 13.25 1.76 -7.74
CA LEU A 92 13.65 2.27 -6.42
C LEU A 92 14.28 3.67 -6.55
N GLY A 93 14.12 4.48 -5.50
CA GLY A 93 14.72 5.81 -5.41
C GLY A 93 13.67 6.91 -5.19
N PRO A 94 13.72 8.05 -5.92
CA PRO A 94 12.82 9.16 -5.68
C PRO A 94 11.35 8.76 -5.81
N LEU A 95 10.52 9.22 -4.86
CA LEU A 95 9.08 8.97 -4.91
C LEU A 95 8.49 9.61 -6.18
N PRO A 96 7.82 8.83 -7.05
CA PRO A 96 7.19 9.37 -8.24
C PRO A 96 5.96 10.22 -7.88
N ALA A 97 5.40 10.91 -8.88
CA ALA A 97 4.07 11.49 -8.71
C ALA A 97 3.02 10.37 -8.47
N PRO A 98 1.99 10.62 -7.64
CA PRO A 98 0.95 9.63 -7.42
C PRO A 98 0.16 9.38 -8.71
N THR A 99 -0.13 8.12 -9.01
CA THR A 99 -0.95 7.73 -10.16
C THR A 99 -2.42 8.04 -9.96
N THR A 100 -2.88 7.99 -8.71
CA THR A 100 -4.23 8.39 -8.32
C THR A 100 -4.19 9.17 -7.03
N THR A 101 -4.88 10.30 -6.97
CA THR A 101 -5.10 11.06 -5.74
C THR A 101 -6.51 11.61 -5.70
N GLY A 102 -7.02 11.86 -4.50
CA GLY A 102 -8.33 12.43 -4.35
C GLY A 102 -8.64 12.76 -2.90
N THR A 103 -9.82 13.34 -2.70
CA THR A 103 -10.37 13.62 -1.38
C THR A 103 -11.87 13.41 -1.44
N PHE A 104 -12.42 12.71 -0.45
CA PHE A 104 -13.85 12.44 -0.39
C PHE A 104 -14.36 12.51 1.05
N ARG A 105 -15.69 12.64 1.19
CA ARG A 105 -16.35 12.67 2.49
C ARG A 105 -16.89 11.29 2.83
N ARG A 106 -17.01 11.00 4.13
CA ARG A 106 -17.49 9.71 4.63
C ARG A 106 -18.85 9.29 4.06
N ASN A 107 -19.72 10.26 3.81
CA ASN A 107 -21.07 10.07 3.30
C ASN A 107 -21.18 10.16 1.76
N THR A 108 -20.06 10.13 1.04
CA THR A 108 -20.09 10.09 -0.43
C THR A 108 -20.83 8.82 -0.92
N ALA A 109 -21.83 9.02 -1.76
CA ALA A 109 -22.67 7.95 -2.32
C ALA A 109 -21.93 7.10 -3.36
N GLU A 110 -21.08 7.75 -4.17
CA GLU A 110 -20.31 7.07 -5.22
C GLU A 110 -19.10 6.32 -4.64
N PRO A 111 -18.79 5.11 -5.14
CA PRO A 111 -17.60 4.37 -4.73
C PRO A 111 -16.31 5.13 -5.08
N VAL A 112 -15.34 5.07 -4.16
CA VAL A 112 -14.02 5.67 -4.38
C VAL A 112 -13.03 4.54 -4.51
N ASN A 113 -12.81 4.10 -5.75
CA ASN A 113 -12.05 2.90 -6.02
C ASN A 113 -10.57 3.20 -6.28
N VAL A 114 -9.72 2.35 -5.71
CA VAL A 114 -8.33 2.17 -6.16
C VAL A 114 -8.16 0.73 -6.62
N SER A 115 -7.29 0.53 -7.60
CA SER A 115 -7.08 -0.78 -8.23
C SER A 115 -5.64 -1.21 -8.11
N PHE A 116 -5.44 -2.50 -7.85
CA PHE A 116 -4.12 -3.11 -7.75
C PHE A 116 -4.03 -4.30 -8.70
N ASP A 117 -2.90 -4.41 -9.40
CA ASP A 117 -2.56 -5.59 -10.15
C ASP A 117 -2.08 -6.70 -9.20
N MET A 118 -2.82 -7.81 -9.16
CA MET A 118 -2.54 -8.93 -8.27
C MET A 118 -1.30 -9.72 -8.66
N HIS A 119 -0.86 -9.67 -9.92
CA HIS A 119 0.46 -10.18 -10.30
C HIS A 119 1.55 -9.40 -9.60
N ARG A 120 1.41 -8.08 -9.49
CA ARG A 120 2.39 -7.24 -8.78
C ARG A 120 2.31 -7.40 -7.26
N ILE A 121 1.11 -7.45 -6.70
CA ILE A 121 0.93 -7.66 -5.25
C ILE A 121 1.50 -9.02 -4.82
N LEU A 122 1.26 -10.08 -5.60
CA LEU A 122 1.74 -11.44 -5.30
C LEU A 122 3.13 -11.72 -5.87
N SER A 123 3.76 -10.73 -6.50
CA SER A 123 5.04 -10.83 -7.18
C SER A 123 5.12 -12.04 -8.12
N ILE A 124 4.06 -12.27 -8.88
CA ILE A 124 3.96 -13.29 -9.93
C ILE A 124 4.22 -12.60 -11.27
N PRO A 125 5.10 -13.09 -12.15
CA PRO A 125 5.34 -12.48 -13.45
C PRO A 125 4.06 -12.39 -14.29
N GLN A 126 3.94 -11.34 -15.10
CA GLN A 126 2.84 -11.22 -16.06
C GLN A 126 2.76 -12.46 -16.96
N GLY A 127 1.53 -12.88 -17.26
CA GLY A 127 1.26 -14.09 -18.06
C GLY A 127 1.34 -15.41 -17.28
N HIS A 128 1.79 -15.42 -16.03
CA HIS A 128 1.71 -16.62 -15.18
C HIS A 128 0.35 -16.69 -14.47
N THR A 129 -0.08 -17.91 -14.17
CA THR A 129 -1.36 -18.17 -13.51
C THR A 129 -1.34 -17.65 -12.07
N LEU A 130 -2.35 -16.85 -11.72
CA LEU A 130 -2.63 -16.43 -10.34
C LEU A 130 -3.21 -17.57 -9.51
N PRO A 131 -3.12 -17.53 -8.17
CA PRO A 131 -3.76 -18.52 -7.32
C PRO A 131 -5.27 -18.60 -7.59
N LEU A 132 -5.83 -19.80 -7.42
CA LEU A 132 -7.26 -20.04 -7.66
C LEU A 132 -8.12 -19.07 -6.83
N GLY A 133 -9.10 -18.44 -7.49
CA GLY A 133 -10.01 -17.47 -6.87
C GLY A 133 -9.46 -16.05 -6.73
N VAL A 134 -8.20 -15.79 -7.13
CA VAL A 134 -7.64 -14.43 -7.17
C VAL A 134 -7.96 -13.78 -8.51
N ASN A 135 -8.68 -12.65 -8.47
CA ASN A 135 -8.89 -11.83 -9.65
C ASN A 135 -7.60 -11.11 -10.05
N PRO A 136 -7.31 -10.91 -11.35
CA PRO A 136 -6.13 -10.18 -11.80
C PRO A 136 -6.05 -8.75 -11.27
N ILE A 137 -7.21 -8.10 -11.09
CA ILE A 137 -7.30 -6.76 -10.53
C ILE A 137 -8.10 -6.82 -9.23
N ALA A 138 -7.48 -6.38 -8.14
CA ALA A 138 -8.18 -6.10 -6.89
C ALA A 138 -8.68 -4.66 -6.90
N VAL A 139 -9.99 -4.49 -6.81
CA VAL A 139 -10.64 -3.17 -6.69
C VAL A 139 -11.02 -2.95 -5.22
N VAL A 140 -10.49 -1.90 -4.62
CA VAL A 140 -10.75 -1.55 -3.22
C VAL A 140 -11.54 -0.25 -3.17
N ASP A 141 -12.75 -0.32 -2.61
CA ASP A 141 -13.55 0.86 -2.30
C ASP A 141 -13.07 1.50 -0.99
N LEU A 142 -12.42 2.66 -1.09
CA LEU A 142 -11.86 3.39 0.04
C LEU A 142 -12.93 3.88 1.03
N ARG A 143 -14.22 3.91 0.67
CA ARG A 143 -15.29 4.19 1.63
C ARG A 143 -15.39 3.10 2.69
N ILE A 144 -15.19 1.83 2.30
CA ILE A 144 -15.19 0.70 3.23
C ILE A 144 -13.98 0.83 4.16
N VAL A 145 -12.81 1.12 3.60
CA VAL A 145 -11.57 1.34 4.37
C VAL A 145 -11.73 2.49 5.36
N MET A 146 -12.29 3.63 4.93
CA MET A 146 -12.56 4.77 5.80
C MET A 146 -13.45 4.38 6.99
N ASN A 147 -14.50 3.60 6.75
CA ASN A 147 -15.37 3.14 7.83
C ASN A 147 -14.68 2.17 8.79
N LEU A 148 -13.82 1.28 8.27
CA LEU A 148 -13.04 0.36 9.11
C LEU A 148 -12.04 1.12 10.00
N VAL A 149 -11.28 2.05 9.42
CA VAL A 149 -10.31 2.85 10.19
C VAL A 149 -11.01 3.71 11.24
N ILE A 150 -12.15 4.33 10.92
CA ILE A 150 -12.89 5.11 11.92
C ILE A 150 -13.38 4.22 13.06
N ARG A 151 -13.87 3.01 12.76
CA ARG A 151 -14.33 2.06 13.78
C ARG A 151 -13.20 1.54 14.67
N SER A 152 -11.98 1.40 14.16
CA SER A 152 -10.84 0.96 14.97
C SER A 152 -10.27 2.07 15.87
N LEU A 153 -10.80 3.29 15.79
CA LEU A 153 -10.36 4.46 16.56
C LEU A 153 -11.34 4.87 17.67
N GLY A 154 -12.49 4.20 17.77
CA GLY A 154 -13.47 4.37 18.84
C GLY A 154 -13.54 3.13 19.71
#